data_AF-A0A7V9JFB5-F1
#
_entry.id   AF-A0A7V9JFB5-F1
#
_cell.length_a   1.000
_cell.length_b   1.000
_cell.length_c   1.000
_cell.angle_alpha   90.00
_cell.angle_beta   90.00
_cell.angle_gamma   90.00
#
_symmetry.space_group_name_H-M   'P 1'
#
loop_
_entity.id
_entity.type
_entity.pdbx_description
1 polymer ?
#
loop_
_entity_poly.entity_id
_entity_poly.type
_entity_poly.pdbx_seq_one_letter_code
_entity_poly.pdbx_strand_id
1 'polypeptide(L)'
;MDDAKFTMSRDRCQRHVEGLDGVWSAAILWMMRALLLSHIYADPASRGKLKALAGRGVAVAVAVPDRWTPPGLQNPQQTGWGDDGGVRTVPVAMRGPDWSASALRRLLADFNPDLLQIEEEPWTPPAATAARVARKLRVPYVVLARETIPVPHGLRAGYRRSRVLAAAAGLIGVN
;
A
#
# COMPACT_ATOMS: atom_id res chain seq x y z
N MET A 1 27.61 23.54 55.18
CA MET A 1 27.60 24.73 54.30
C MET A 1 27.36 24.22 52.89
N ASP A 2 26.11 24.38 52.47
CA ASP A 2 25.59 24.63 51.11
C ASP A 2 26.00 23.64 49.99
N ASP A 3 25.14 22.77 49.44
CA ASP A 3 23.78 22.95 48.88
C ASP A 3 23.72 24.00 47.74
N ALA A 4 23.88 23.55 46.50
CA ALA A 4 23.44 24.30 45.30
C ALA A 4 23.14 23.36 44.13
N LYS A 5 21.85 23.11 43.95
CA LYS A 5 21.20 22.52 42.77
C LYS A 5 21.40 23.42 41.55
N PHE A 6 21.90 22.88 40.44
CA PHE A 6 21.88 23.56 39.16
C PHE A 6 20.58 23.20 38.41
N THR A 7 19.55 24.01 38.64
CA THR A 7 18.29 23.99 37.89
C THR A 7 18.52 24.76 36.58
N MET A 8 18.68 24.06 35.45
CA MET A 8 18.80 24.73 34.15
C MET A 8 17.40 25.03 33.59
N SER A 9 17.08 26.32 33.64
CA SER A 9 15.87 26.99 33.21
C SER A 9 15.52 26.69 31.75
N ARG A 10 14.33 26.09 31.57
CA ARG A 10 13.47 26.31 30.40
C ARG A 10 13.12 27.79 30.41
N ASP A 11 13.69 28.59 29.51
CA ASP A 11 13.15 29.89 29.05
C ASP A 11 14.20 30.63 28.21
N ARG A 12 14.42 30.18 26.96
CA ARG A 12 14.93 31.04 25.87
C ARG A 12 14.92 30.38 24.49
N CYS A 13 13.73 30.09 23.97
CA CYS A 13 13.51 30.12 22.51
C CYS A 13 12.02 30.22 22.17
N GLN A 14 11.29 31.06 22.91
CA GLN A 14 9.98 31.57 22.52
C GLN A 14 10.14 33.06 22.33
N ARG A 15 10.33 33.46 21.07
CA ARG A 15 9.97 34.75 20.47
C ARG A 15 10.60 34.76 19.07
N HIS A 16 9.76 34.44 18.09
CA HIS A 16 9.62 35.11 16.79
C HIS A 16 9.17 34.12 15.69
N VAL A 17 7.96 33.57 15.82
CA VAL A 17 7.13 33.12 14.70
C VAL A 17 5.67 33.33 15.12
N GLU A 18 5.21 34.57 15.02
CA GLU A 18 3.78 34.89 15.00
C GLU A 18 3.49 35.38 13.58
N GLY A 19 2.72 34.61 12.80
CA GLY A 19 2.14 35.16 11.56
C GLY A 19 1.90 34.25 10.36
N LEU A 20 1.96 32.90 10.44
CA LEU A 20 1.65 32.03 9.28
C LEU A 20 0.91 30.72 9.64
N ASP A 21 0.11 30.72 10.70
CA ASP A 21 -0.16 29.50 11.49
C ASP A 21 -1.48 28.76 11.15
N GLY A 22 -2.11 29.03 10.01
CA GLY A 22 -3.40 28.42 9.67
C GLY A 22 -3.33 27.25 8.67
N VAL A 23 -2.46 27.36 7.67
CA VAL A 23 -2.56 26.50 6.45
C VAL A 23 -1.41 25.51 6.35
N TRP A 24 -0.25 25.83 6.93
CA TRP A 24 0.96 25.00 6.84
C TRP A 24 1.03 23.88 7.89
N SER A 25 0.34 24.03 9.03
CA SER A 25 0.27 22.96 10.06
C SER A 25 -0.51 21.73 9.61
N ALA A 26 -1.49 21.89 8.71
CA ALA A 26 -2.17 20.74 8.12
C ALA A 26 -1.27 20.05 7.10
N ALA A 27 -0.66 20.79 6.17
CA ALA A 27 0.17 20.25 5.09
C ALA A 27 1.45 19.52 5.59
N ILE A 28 1.98 19.88 6.77
CA ILE A 28 3.14 19.23 7.39
C ILE A 28 2.78 17.88 8.06
N LEU A 29 1.49 17.56 8.25
CA LEU A 29 1.04 16.32 8.92
C LEU A 29 0.35 15.31 7.98
N TRP A 30 0.16 15.61 6.69
CA TRP A 30 -0.32 14.61 5.73
C TRP A 30 0.81 13.70 5.27
N MET A 31 1.21 12.77 6.14
CA MET A 31 2.05 11.65 5.72
C MET A 31 1.18 10.70 4.88
N MET A 32 1.40 10.69 3.56
CA MET A 32 0.66 9.81 2.65
C MET A 32 0.87 8.34 3.01
N ARG A 33 -0.22 7.57 3.01
CA ARG A 33 -0.26 6.13 3.29
C ARG A 33 -0.58 5.39 2.01
N ALA A 34 0.41 4.69 1.46
CA ALA A 34 0.23 3.88 0.26
C ALA A 34 0.18 2.40 0.63
N LEU A 35 -0.86 1.70 0.18
CA LEU A 35 -0.94 0.25 0.25
C LEU A 35 -0.78 -0.34 -1.14
N LEU A 36 0.18 -1.24 -1.33
CA LEU A 36 0.36 -1.97 -2.57
C LEU A 36 -0.12 -3.40 -2.40
N LEU A 37 -0.91 -3.90 -3.34
CA LEU A 37 -1.36 -5.29 -3.37
C LEU A 37 -0.67 -6.00 -4.53
N SER A 38 0.21 -6.94 -4.23
CA SER A 38 1.05 -7.61 -5.23
C SER A 38 1.53 -8.98 -4.73
N HIS A 39 1.48 -10.00 -5.59
CA HIS A 39 2.17 -11.26 -5.34
C HIS A 39 3.69 -11.18 -5.52
N ILE A 40 4.20 -10.19 -6.27
CA ILE A 40 5.63 -10.10 -6.62
C ILE A 40 6.47 -9.72 -5.39
N TYR A 41 5.98 -8.78 -4.58
CA TYR A 41 6.69 -8.30 -3.40
C TYR A 41 6.68 -9.27 -2.22
N ALA A 42 6.12 -10.48 -2.39
CA ALA A 42 6.36 -11.57 -1.45
C ALA A 42 7.87 -11.88 -1.36
N ASP A 43 8.59 -11.73 -2.47
CA ASP A 43 10.06 -11.70 -2.49
C ASP A 43 10.59 -10.32 -2.04
N PRO A 44 11.38 -10.24 -0.95
CA PRO A 44 12.00 -9.00 -0.49
C PRO A 44 12.94 -8.34 -1.52
N ALA A 45 13.58 -9.11 -2.40
CA ALA A 45 14.50 -8.58 -3.40
C ALA A 45 13.79 -7.65 -4.41
N SER A 46 12.49 -7.86 -4.62
CA SER A 46 11.67 -7.08 -5.54
C SER A 46 11.22 -5.72 -4.97
N ARG A 47 11.56 -5.38 -3.71
CA ARG A 47 10.97 -4.22 -2.99
C ARG A 47 11.70 -2.89 -3.17
N GLY A 48 12.65 -2.78 -4.11
CA GLY A 48 13.43 -1.55 -4.33
C GLY A 48 12.56 -0.30 -4.57
N LYS A 49 11.48 -0.43 -5.37
CA LYS A 49 10.49 0.64 -5.58
C LYS A 49 9.84 1.11 -4.27
N LEU A 50 9.53 0.17 -3.37
CA LEU A 50 8.82 0.46 -2.12
C LEU A 50 9.73 1.17 -1.12
N LYS A 51 10.98 0.73 -1.03
CA LYS A 51 12.02 1.37 -0.19
C LYS A 51 12.28 2.80 -0.65
N ALA A 52 12.30 3.05 -1.96
CA ALA A 52 12.44 4.39 -2.52
C ALA A 52 11.25 5.31 -2.17
N LEU A 53 10.02 4.77 -2.14
CA LEU A 53 8.84 5.52 -1.69
C LEU A 53 8.88 5.81 -0.18
N ALA A 54 9.26 4.81 0.63
CA ALA A 54 9.43 4.98 2.07
C ALA A 54 10.48 6.06 2.40
N GLY A 55 11.61 6.07 1.68
CA GLY A 55 12.65 7.09 1.80
C GLY A 55 12.20 8.51 1.43
N ARG A 56 11.05 8.66 0.75
CA ARG A 56 10.42 9.96 0.45
C ARG A 56 9.36 10.38 1.49
N GLY A 57 9.28 9.68 2.61
CA GLY A 57 8.33 9.99 3.68
C GLY A 57 6.92 9.46 3.44
N VAL A 58 6.73 8.50 2.52
CA VAL A 58 5.45 7.80 2.35
C VAL A 58 5.40 6.64 3.35
N ALA A 59 4.31 6.51 4.10
CA ALA A 59 4.07 5.30 4.88
C ALA A 59 3.62 4.18 3.94
N VAL A 60 4.51 3.22 3.67
CA VAL A 60 4.28 2.16 2.68
C VAL A 60 3.97 0.84 3.39
N ALA A 61 2.84 0.23 3.01
CA ALA A 61 2.54 -1.16 3.32
C ALA A 61 2.38 -1.97 2.03
N VAL A 62 2.78 -3.23 2.08
CA VAL A 62 2.60 -4.18 0.99
C VAL A 62 1.80 -5.38 1.45
N ALA A 63 0.64 -5.55 0.83
CA ALA A 63 -0.25 -6.69 0.97
C ALA A 63 0.21 -7.79 0.01
N VAL A 64 0.64 -8.90 0.59
CA VAL A 64 1.21 -10.06 -0.12
C VAL A 64 0.41 -11.30 0.26
N PRO A 65 0.38 -12.35 -0.58
CA PRO A 65 -0.29 -13.59 -0.21
C PRO A 65 0.35 -14.20 1.06
N ASP A 66 -0.49 -14.67 1.98
CA ASP A 66 -0.05 -15.38 3.19
C ASP A 66 0.67 -16.70 2.88
N ARG A 67 0.38 -17.28 1.71
CA ARG A 67 1.02 -18.46 1.16
C ARG A 67 1.28 -18.28 -0.34
N TRP A 68 2.49 -18.57 -0.79
CA TRP A 68 2.88 -18.44 -2.19
C TRP A 68 3.96 -19.44 -2.54
N THR A 69 4.10 -19.78 -3.82
CA THR A 69 5.18 -20.63 -4.28
C THR A 69 6.16 -19.77 -5.06
N PRO A 70 7.39 -19.54 -4.54
CA PRO A 70 8.38 -18.77 -5.26
C PRO A 70 8.74 -19.40 -6.61
N PRO A 71 9.07 -18.61 -7.64
CA PRO A 71 9.60 -19.13 -8.89
C PRO A 71 10.82 -20.03 -8.64
N GLY A 72 10.83 -21.23 -9.22
CA GLY A 72 11.91 -22.20 -9.04
C GLY A 72 11.82 -23.08 -7.79
N LEU A 73 10.84 -22.85 -6.90
CA LEU A 73 10.55 -23.74 -5.76
C LEU A 73 9.25 -24.51 -6.01
N GLN A 74 9.17 -25.74 -5.48
CA GLN A 74 7.96 -26.57 -5.54
C GLN A 74 7.07 -26.42 -4.31
N ASN A 75 7.65 -26.04 -3.18
CA ASN A 75 6.94 -25.95 -1.90
C ASN A 75 6.42 -24.53 -1.65
N PRO A 76 5.15 -24.37 -1.24
CA PRO A 76 4.63 -23.09 -0.79
C PRO A 76 5.40 -22.58 0.43
N GLN A 77 5.74 -21.29 0.41
CA GLN A 77 6.26 -20.54 1.54
C GLN A 77 5.15 -19.72 2.19
N GLN A 78 5.24 -19.60 3.51
CA GLN A 78 4.39 -18.69 4.28
C GLN A 78 5.03 -17.32 4.36
N THR A 79 4.23 -16.28 4.20
CA THR A 79 4.69 -14.90 4.39
C THR A 79 4.39 -14.45 5.81
N GLY A 80 5.44 -14.02 6.52
CA GLY A 80 5.30 -13.41 7.84
C GLY A 80 5.00 -11.91 7.74
N TRP A 81 4.51 -11.36 8.86
CA TRP A 81 4.56 -9.92 9.09
C TRP A 81 6.02 -9.46 9.19
N GLY A 82 6.32 -8.26 8.70
CA GLY A 82 7.67 -7.72 8.79
C GLY A 82 7.75 -6.25 8.44
N ASP A 83 8.90 -5.65 8.70
CA ASP A 83 9.28 -4.32 8.23
C ASP A 83 10.66 -4.43 7.58
N ASP A 84 10.79 -3.94 6.34
CA ASP A 84 12.04 -3.96 5.61
C ASP A 84 12.29 -2.59 4.97
N GLY A 85 13.13 -1.79 5.64
CA GLY A 85 13.50 -0.45 5.16
C GLY A 85 12.32 0.52 5.14
N GLY A 86 11.44 0.48 6.15
CA GLY A 86 10.25 1.33 6.23
C GLY A 86 9.06 0.82 5.39
N VAL A 87 9.16 -0.40 4.85
CA VAL A 87 8.08 -1.06 4.12
C VAL A 87 7.47 -2.15 5.00
N ARG A 88 6.23 -1.93 5.45
CA ARG A 88 5.50 -2.93 6.23
C ARG A 88 4.96 -4.04 5.33
N THR A 89 5.37 -5.27 5.56
CA THR A 89 4.84 -6.46 4.90
C THR A 89 3.62 -6.98 5.65
N VAL A 90 2.51 -7.16 4.95
CA VAL A 90 1.24 -7.63 5.50
C VAL A 90 0.75 -8.86 4.75
N PRO A 91 0.82 -10.07 5.35
CA PRO A 91 0.24 -11.26 4.73
C PRO A 91 -1.28 -11.18 4.72
N VAL A 92 -1.87 -11.46 3.55
CA VAL A 92 -3.32 -11.48 3.33
C VAL A 92 -3.74 -12.89 2.95
N ALA A 93 -4.74 -13.40 3.69
CA ALA A 93 -5.29 -14.72 3.46
C ALA A 93 -5.80 -14.90 2.03
N MET A 94 -5.44 -16.02 1.40
CA MET A 94 -5.89 -16.40 0.05
C MET A 94 -7.08 -17.38 0.07
N ARG A 95 -8.09 -17.14 -0.76
CA ARG A 95 -9.19 -18.06 -1.06
C ARG A 95 -9.02 -18.65 -2.47
N GLY A 96 -8.33 -19.79 -2.55
CA GLY A 96 -7.89 -20.33 -3.83
C GLY A 96 -6.89 -19.37 -4.48
N PRO A 97 -7.03 -19.02 -5.77
CA PRO A 97 -6.17 -18.04 -6.43
C PRO A 97 -6.56 -16.57 -6.13
N ASP A 98 -7.66 -16.32 -5.40
CA ASP A 98 -8.18 -14.98 -5.11
C ASP A 98 -7.83 -14.54 -3.68
N TRP A 99 -7.85 -13.24 -3.42
CA TRP A 99 -7.71 -12.67 -2.09
C TRP A 99 -8.96 -12.95 -1.24
N SER A 100 -8.76 -13.17 0.06
CA SER A 100 -9.87 -13.13 1.01
C SER A 100 -10.40 -11.71 1.12
N ALA A 101 -11.64 -11.50 0.63
CA ALA A 101 -12.28 -10.19 0.66
C ALA A 101 -12.48 -9.65 2.09
N SER A 102 -12.68 -10.52 3.09
CA SER A 102 -12.79 -10.09 4.49
C SER A 102 -11.43 -9.67 5.05
N ALA A 103 -10.35 -10.38 4.72
CA ALA A 103 -9.00 -10.01 5.11
C ALA A 103 -8.58 -8.69 4.47
N LEU A 104 -8.82 -8.50 3.17
CA LEU A 104 -8.58 -7.22 2.50
C LEU A 104 -9.40 -6.08 3.09
N ARG A 105 -10.68 -6.31 3.41
CA ARG A 105 -11.53 -5.27 4.03
C ARG A 105 -10.96 -4.83 5.37
N ARG A 106 -10.53 -5.79 6.20
CA ARG A 106 -9.90 -5.52 7.49
C ARG A 106 -8.60 -4.74 7.30
N LEU A 107 -7.73 -5.21 6.41
CA LEU A 107 -6.46 -4.53 6.11
C LEU A 107 -6.69 -3.08 5.67
N LEU A 108 -7.58 -2.84 4.71
CA LEU A 108 -7.84 -1.50 4.21
C LEU A 108 -8.50 -0.60 5.27
N ALA A 109 -9.31 -1.15 6.17
CA ALA A 109 -9.89 -0.39 7.28
C ALA A 109 -8.84 -0.06 8.35
N ASP A 110 -8.00 -1.03 8.74
CA ASP A 110 -6.99 -0.88 9.80
C ASP A 110 -5.83 0.02 9.32
N PHE A 111 -5.37 -0.19 8.08
CA PHE A 111 -4.31 0.59 7.47
C PHE A 111 -4.79 1.92 6.88
N ASN A 112 -6.10 2.11 6.63
CA ASN A 112 -6.69 3.34 6.11
C ASN A 112 -5.80 4.07 5.07
N PRO A 113 -5.46 3.43 3.94
CA PRO A 113 -4.56 4.03 2.96
C PRO A 113 -5.22 5.21 2.23
N ASP A 114 -4.43 6.23 1.94
CA ASP A 114 -4.82 7.32 1.04
C ASP A 114 -4.87 6.85 -0.42
N LEU A 115 -4.10 5.80 -0.76
CA LEU A 115 -4.08 5.21 -2.08
C LEU A 115 -3.80 3.69 -2.02
N LEU A 116 -4.60 2.91 -2.75
CA LEU A 116 -4.33 1.50 -3.04
C LEU A 116 -3.73 1.37 -4.44
N GLN A 117 -2.56 0.75 -4.58
CA GLN A 117 -2.06 0.28 -5.88
C GLN A 117 -2.31 -1.22 -6.04
N ILE A 118 -3.06 -1.60 -7.06
CA ILE A 118 -3.32 -3.00 -7.42
C ILE A 118 -2.32 -3.42 -8.50
N GLU A 119 -1.38 -4.29 -8.17
CA GLU A 119 -0.42 -4.88 -9.12
C GLU A 119 -0.86 -6.29 -9.53
N GLU A 120 -2.11 -6.39 -9.96
CA GLU A 120 -2.72 -7.60 -10.49
C GLU A 120 -3.39 -7.26 -11.82
N GLU A 121 -3.40 -8.21 -12.74
CA GLU A 121 -3.99 -7.95 -14.06
C GLU A 121 -5.51 -7.68 -13.95
N PRO A 122 -6.03 -6.62 -14.60
CA PRO A 122 -7.40 -6.15 -14.36
C PRO A 122 -8.50 -7.14 -14.75
N TRP A 123 -8.19 -8.13 -15.60
CA TRP A 123 -9.11 -9.19 -15.99
C TRP A 123 -9.14 -10.38 -15.02
N THR A 124 -8.33 -10.38 -13.97
CA THR A 124 -8.20 -11.50 -13.02
C THR A 124 -9.16 -11.37 -11.83
N PRO A 125 -9.52 -12.49 -11.16
CA PRO A 125 -10.29 -12.45 -9.92
C PRO A 125 -9.63 -11.63 -8.79
N PRO A 126 -8.31 -11.78 -8.49
CA PRO A 126 -7.57 -10.95 -7.55
C PRO A 126 -7.81 -9.44 -7.70
N ALA A 127 -7.60 -8.91 -8.91
CA ALA A 127 -7.81 -7.49 -9.18
C ALA A 127 -9.27 -7.07 -8.95
N ALA A 128 -10.22 -7.90 -9.39
CA ALA A 128 -11.64 -7.61 -9.23
C ALA A 128 -12.09 -7.61 -7.76
N THR A 129 -11.58 -8.53 -6.94
CA THR A 129 -11.86 -8.58 -5.51
C THR A 129 -11.26 -7.38 -4.78
N ALA A 130 -10.00 -7.03 -5.06
CA ALA A 130 -9.34 -5.85 -4.50
C ALA A 130 -10.09 -4.55 -4.85
N ALA A 131 -10.35 -4.31 -6.13
CA ALA A 131 -11.09 -3.13 -6.60
C ALA A 131 -12.50 -3.06 -5.99
N ARG A 132 -13.20 -4.19 -5.85
CA ARG A 132 -14.51 -4.24 -5.21
C ARG A 132 -14.45 -3.84 -3.74
N VAL A 133 -13.46 -4.30 -2.98
CA VAL A 133 -13.31 -3.94 -1.56
C VAL A 133 -12.92 -2.46 -1.42
N ALA A 134 -11.96 -1.99 -2.21
CA ALA A 134 -11.52 -0.59 -2.22
C ALA A 134 -12.69 0.37 -2.47
N ARG A 135 -13.51 0.10 -3.49
CA ARG A 135 -14.73 0.88 -3.77
C ARG A 135 -15.72 0.91 -2.61
N LYS A 136 -15.93 -0.23 -1.95
CA LYS A 136 -16.85 -0.30 -0.80
C LYS A 136 -16.36 0.57 0.36
N LEU A 137 -15.05 0.69 0.53
CA LEU A 137 -14.42 1.51 1.57
C LEU A 137 -14.09 2.94 1.09
N ARG A 138 -14.43 3.29 -0.15
CA ARG A 138 -14.11 4.58 -0.79
C ARG A 138 -12.62 4.92 -0.77
N VAL A 139 -11.76 3.90 -0.79
CA VAL A 139 -10.31 4.04 -0.97
C VAL A 139 -10.05 4.20 -2.48
N PRO A 140 -9.43 5.31 -2.93
CA PRO A 140 -9.06 5.45 -4.33
C PRO A 140 -7.97 4.42 -4.66
N TYR A 141 -8.04 3.87 -5.88
CA TYR A 141 -7.07 2.88 -6.31
C TYR A 141 -6.57 3.13 -7.73
N VAL A 142 -5.30 2.80 -7.93
CA VAL A 142 -4.64 2.75 -9.24
C VAL A 142 -4.35 1.31 -9.60
N VAL A 143 -4.42 0.99 -10.88
CA VAL A 143 -4.13 -0.36 -11.39
C VAL A 143 -2.82 -0.31 -12.16
N LEU A 144 -1.94 -1.28 -11.91
CA LEU A 144 -0.78 -1.54 -12.75
C LEU A 144 -1.10 -2.72 -13.66
N ALA A 145 -1.10 -2.49 -14.96
CA ALA A 145 -1.27 -3.53 -15.98
C ALA A 145 0.07 -3.81 -16.64
N ARG A 146 0.51 -5.07 -16.67
CA ARG A 146 1.75 -5.47 -17.34
C ARG A 146 1.56 -5.79 -18.81
N GLU A 147 0.32 -6.01 -19.23
CA GLU A 147 0.02 -6.28 -20.63
C GLU A 147 -0.45 -5.01 -21.34
N THR A 148 0.40 -4.54 -22.27
CA THR A 148 0.11 -3.36 -23.09
C THR A 148 -0.67 -3.71 -24.36
N ILE A 149 -0.65 -4.98 -24.79
CA ILE A 149 -1.30 -5.45 -26.03
C ILE A 149 -2.66 -6.07 -25.68
N PRO A 150 -3.76 -5.68 -26.35
CA PRO A 150 -5.06 -6.31 -26.14
C PRO A 150 -5.02 -7.78 -26.54
N VAL A 151 -4.91 -8.69 -25.56
CA VAL A 151 -5.15 -10.11 -25.80
C VAL A 151 -6.64 -10.39 -25.66
N PRO A 152 -7.26 -11.15 -26.58
CA PRO A 152 -8.65 -11.54 -26.44
C PRO A 152 -8.83 -12.35 -25.17
N HIS A 153 -9.49 -11.78 -24.16
CA HIS A 153 -9.94 -12.52 -23.01
C HIS A 153 -11.42 -12.89 -23.19
N GLY A 154 -11.83 -14.07 -22.69
CA GLY A 154 -13.24 -14.48 -22.73
C GLY A 154 -14.17 -13.46 -22.04
N LEU A 155 -15.46 -13.49 -22.36
CA LEU A 155 -16.45 -12.48 -21.95
C LEU A 155 -16.40 -12.11 -20.45
N ARG A 156 -16.21 -13.08 -19.56
CA ARG A 156 -16.10 -12.85 -18.11
C ARG A 156 -14.88 -12.02 -17.72
N ALA A 157 -13.76 -12.26 -18.40
CA ALA A 157 -12.51 -11.55 -18.17
C ALA A 157 -12.58 -10.12 -18.72
N GLY A 158 -13.21 -9.93 -19.89
CA GLY A 158 -13.54 -8.60 -20.42
C GLY A 158 -14.45 -7.81 -19.47
N TYR A 159 -15.51 -8.44 -18.95
CA TYR A 159 -16.41 -7.81 -17.97
C TYR A 159 -15.67 -7.38 -16.68
N ARG A 160 -14.81 -8.24 -16.11
CA ARG A 160 -13.99 -7.89 -14.93
C ARG A 160 -13.07 -6.71 -15.22
N ARG A 161 -12.37 -6.74 -16.36
CA ARG A 161 -11.49 -5.67 -16.79
C ARG A 161 -12.22 -4.34 -16.85
N SER A 162 -13.36 -4.27 -17.54
CA SER A 162 -14.16 -3.04 -17.62
C SER A 162 -14.60 -2.54 -16.25
N ARG A 163 -15.03 -3.44 -15.35
CA ARG A 163 -15.45 -3.11 -13.99
C ARG A 163 -14.31 -2.64 -13.07
N VAL A 164 -13.09 -3.14 -13.27
CA VAL A 164 -11.90 -2.73 -12.52
C VAL A 164 -11.42 -1.37 -13.02
N LEU A 165 -11.32 -1.19 -14.35
CA LEU A 165 -10.78 0.04 -14.93
C LEU A 165 -11.75 1.23 -14.84
N ALA A 166 -13.05 1.01 -15.01
CA ALA A 166 -14.05 2.11 -15.02
C ALA A 166 -14.15 2.88 -13.69
N ALA A 167 -13.62 2.35 -12.60
CA ALA A 167 -13.64 3.00 -11.30
C ALA A 167 -12.24 3.19 -10.70
N ALA A 168 -11.18 2.98 -11.49
CA ALA A 168 -9.82 3.26 -11.07
C ALA A 168 -9.57 4.77 -11.15
N ALA A 169 -8.82 5.31 -10.19
CA ALA A 169 -8.38 6.70 -10.20
C ALA A 169 -7.22 6.95 -11.20
N GLY A 170 -6.57 5.87 -11.65
CA GLY A 170 -5.51 5.91 -12.64
C GLY A 170 -5.06 4.53 -13.09
N LEU A 171 -4.30 4.49 -14.19
CA LEU A 171 -3.73 3.29 -14.78
C LEU A 171 -2.23 3.51 -15.00
N ILE A 172 -1.43 2.53 -14.60
CA ILE A 172 0.01 2.50 -14.85
C ILE A 172 0.28 1.36 -15.83
N GLY A 173 0.76 1.68 -17.02
CA GLY A 173 1.30 0.69 -17.95
C GLY A 173 2.78 0.48 -17.67
N VAL A 174 3.20 -0.78 -17.64
CA VAL A 174 4.63 -1.14 -17.61
C VAL A 174 4.94 -1.98 -18.85
N ASN A 175 6.12 -1.75 -19.44
CA ASN A 175 6.62 -2.43 -20.64
C ASN A 175 7.91 -3.16 -20.30
#